data_AF-A0A938EWI0-F1
#
_entry.id   AF-A0A938EWI0-F1
#
_cell.length_a   1.000
_cell.length_b   1.000
_cell.length_c   1.000
_cell.angle_alpha   90.00
_cell.angle_beta   90.00
_cell.angle_gamma   90.00
#
_symmetry.space_group_name_H-M   'P 1'
#
loop_
_entity.id
_entity.type
_entity.pdbx_description
1 polymer ?
#
loop_
_entity_poly.entity_id
_entity_poly.type
_entity_poly.pdbx_seq_one_letter_code
_entity_poly.pdbx_strand_id
1 'polypeptide(L)'
;MLDKLFSSKTRVEILRLFLFNTASSFYQRQISNLTKQPIRGVQREVEKLHKIGFLEKSINGNRIYYKVNRNTPIFEDLKNIFFKSVGIAEALKENLQDKKIEIAFIYGSYASGQESLLSDIDLMIIGDISSKQLSGILAKAKKELMREINYAVFSLNEFIGKAAQKDHFINSVLKDKKIFIIGSNDELKGSNIEVIARNDQPPIICSYCDKLATKICTECLWSGEGWLCDDCAKNHKCSEEMFLPVVNSPRTGICGYTGY
;
A
#
# COMPACT_ATOMS: atom_id res chain seq x y z
N MET A 1 -8.00 -15.74 -9.00
CA MET A 1 -7.72 -15.15 -10.33
C MET A 1 -6.77 -16.02 -11.15
N LEU A 2 -5.56 -16.32 -10.66
CA LEU A 2 -4.58 -17.16 -11.37
C LEU A 2 -5.09 -18.55 -11.75
N ASP A 3 -5.86 -19.22 -10.88
CA ASP A 3 -6.45 -20.54 -11.18
C ASP A 3 -7.34 -20.53 -12.43
N LYS A 4 -8.04 -19.41 -12.68
CA LYS A 4 -8.87 -19.23 -13.88
C LYS A 4 -8.02 -18.98 -15.12
N LEU A 5 -6.88 -18.29 -14.96
CA LEU A 5 -5.98 -17.92 -16.06
C LEU A 5 -5.13 -19.11 -16.54
N PHE A 6 -4.67 -19.98 -15.62
CA PHE A 6 -3.83 -21.15 -15.94
C PHE A 6 -4.57 -22.49 -15.97
N SER A 7 -5.89 -22.47 -15.71
CA SER A 7 -6.82 -23.61 -15.80
C SER A 7 -6.51 -24.83 -14.91
N SER A 8 -5.46 -24.77 -14.09
CA SER A 8 -5.04 -25.84 -13.20
C SER A 8 -4.51 -25.28 -11.89
N LYS A 9 -5.24 -25.54 -10.79
CA LYS A 9 -4.83 -25.16 -9.44
C LYS A 9 -3.47 -25.75 -9.06
N THR A 10 -3.22 -27.02 -9.37
CA THR A 10 -1.94 -27.66 -9.09
C THR A 10 -0.78 -26.99 -9.82
N ARG A 11 -0.97 -26.58 -11.08
CA ARG A 11 0.04 -25.82 -11.82
C ARG A 11 0.32 -24.47 -11.18
N VAL A 12 -0.73 -23.75 -10.80
CA VAL A 12 -0.60 -22.44 -10.14
C VAL A 12 0.19 -22.56 -8.85
N GLU A 13 -0.12 -23.53 -7.99
CA GLU A 13 0.61 -23.71 -6.72
C GLU A 13 2.07 -24.15 -6.92
N ILE A 14 2.34 -24.96 -7.94
CA ILE A 14 3.72 -25.34 -8.29
C ILE A 14 4.50 -24.14 -8.82
N LEU A 15 3.92 -23.37 -9.75
CA LEU A 15 4.51 -22.13 -10.26
C LEU A 15 4.77 -21.16 -9.11
N ARG A 16 3.80 -20.98 -8.20
CA ARG A 16 3.94 -20.17 -6.98
C ARG A 16 5.15 -20.61 -6.16
N LEU A 17 5.27 -21.90 -5.85
CA LEU A 17 6.40 -22.43 -5.10
C LEU A 17 7.74 -22.13 -5.78
N PHE A 18 7.88 -22.42 -7.07
CA PHE A 18 9.16 -22.25 -7.79
C PHE A 18 9.51 -20.78 -8.05
N LEU A 19 8.53 -19.94 -8.37
CA LEU A 19 8.73 -18.51 -8.63
C LEU A 19 9.09 -17.73 -7.36
N PHE A 20 8.63 -18.18 -6.19
CA PHE A 20 9.03 -17.59 -4.90
C PHE A 20 10.28 -18.21 -4.29
N ASN A 21 10.72 -19.39 -4.75
CA ASN A 21 11.92 -20.09 -4.25
C ASN A 21 12.89 -20.41 -5.38
N THR A 22 13.25 -19.41 -6.15
CA THR A 22 13.99 -19.58 -7.42
C THR A 22 15.40 -20.15 -7.27
N ALA A 23 15.99 -20.10 -6.07
CA ALA A 23 17.31 -20.68 -5.77
C ALA A 23 17.22 -22.15 -5.35
N SER A 24 16.07 -22.55 -4.81
CA SER A 24 15.84 -23.85 -4.20
C SER A 24 15.48 -24.91 -5.24
N SER A 25 15.81 -26.16 -4.91
CA SER A 25 15.40 -27.33 -5.67
C SER A 25 14.54 -28.25 -4.81
N PHE A 26 13.48 -28.81 -5.38
CA PHE A 26 12.52 -29.63 -4.64
C PHE A 26 12.29 -30.97 -5.33
N TYR A 27 12.17 -32.05 -4.55
CA TYR A 27 11.69 -33.33 -5.07
C TYR A 27 10.16 -33.43 -5.02
N GLN A 28 9.57 -34.33 -5.81
CA GLN A 28 8.12 -34.39 -6.03
C GLN A 28 7.27 -34.48 -4.74
N ARG A 29 7.67 -35.32 -3.77
CA ARG A 29 6.98 -35.43 -2.47
C ARG A 29 7.11 -34.15 -1.61
N GLN A 30 8.26 -33.46 -1.68
CA GLN A 30 8.45 -32.16 -1.04
C GLN A 30 7.49 -31.12 -1.62
N ILE A 31 7.40 -31.04 -2.96
CA ILE A 31 6.48 -30.14 -3.67
C ILE A 31 5.05 -30.43 -3.22
N SER A 32 4.61 -31.69 -3.26
CA SER A 32 3.26 -32.11 -2.83
C SER A 32 2.92 -31.66 -1.40
N ASN A 33 3.85 -31.80 -0.47
CA ASN A 33 3.66 -31.37 0.92
C ASN A 33 3.57 -29.84 1.07
N LEU A 34 4.45 -29.11 0.40
CA LEU A 34 4.50 -27.64 0.47
C LEU A 34 3.27 -27.02 -0.20
N THR A 35 2.92 -27.48 -1.40
CA THR A 35 1.77 -26.97 -2.18
C THR A 35 0.42 -27.55 -1.73
N LYS A 36 0.44 -28.54 -0.82
CA LYS A 36 -0.73 -29.33 -0.41
C LYS A 36 -1.50 -29.92 -1.61
N GLN A 37 -0.79 -30.28 -2.68
CA GLN A 37 -1.38 -30.82 -3.91
C GLN A 37 -1.18 -32.34 -3.98
N PRO A 38 -2.12 -33.10 -4.57
CA PRO A 38 -1.98 -34.55 -4.73
C PRO A 38 -0.74 -34.93 -5.56
N ILE A 39 -0.01 -35.96 -5.12
CA ILE A 39 1.27 -36.36 -5.74
C ILE A 39 1.17 -36.64 -7.25
N ARG A 40 0.08 -37.28 -7.71
CA ARG A 40 -0.14 -37.55 -9.15
C ARG A 40 -0.30 -36.26 -9.97
N GLY A 41 -0.99 -35.27 -9.39
CA GLY A 41 -1.12 -33.94 -10.00
C GLY A 41 0.22 -33.23 -10.08
N VAL A 42 1.01 -33.29 -9.00
CA VAL A 42 2.36 -32.74 -8.96
C VAL A 42 3.24 -33.36 -10.03
N GLN A 43 3.31 -34.70 -10.10
CA GLN A 43 4.10 -35.43 -11.10
C GLN A 43 3.75 -35.02 -12.53
N ARG A 44 2.46 -34.91 -12.84
CA ARG A 44 2.00 -34.50 -14.18
C ARG A 44 2.41 -33.07 -14.51
N GLU A 45 2.24 -32.13 -13.59
CA GLU A 45 2.49 -30.72 -13.87
C GLU A 45 3.99 -30.36 -13.84
N VAL A 46 4.81 -30.93 -12.95
CA VAL A 46 6.26 -30.71 -12.98
C VAL A 46 6.89 -31.25 -14.25
N GLU A 47 6.40 -32.38 -14.78
CA GLU A 47 6.89 -32.95 -16.03
C GLU A 47 6.50 -32.08 -17.24
N LYS A 48 5.29 -31.51 -17.25
CA LYS A 48 4.88 -30.53 -18.28
C LYS A 48 5.75 -29.27 -18.21
N LEU A 49 5.98 -28.73 -17.02
CA LEU A 49 6.82 -27.55 -16.83
C LEU A 49 8.28 -27.81 -17.20
N HIS A 50 8.78 -29.03 -16.98
CA HIS A 50 10.09 -29.45 -17.47
C HIS A 50 10.15 -29.52 -19.00
N LYS A 51 9.16 -30.13 -19.64
CA LYS A 51 9.10 -30.27 -21.12
C LYS A 51 9.08 -28.93 -21.85
N ILE A 52 8.45 -27.90 -21.28
CA ILE A 52 8.45 -26.55 -21.86
C ILE A 52 9.71 -25.73 -21.49
N GLY A 53 10.68 -26.34 -20.79
CA GLY A 53 11.93 -25.70 -20.40
C GLY A 53 11.84 -24.75 -19.20
N PHE A 54 10.71 -24.70 -18.49
CA PHE A 54 10.55 -23.86 -17.29
C PHE A 54 11.24 -24.46 -16.05
N LEU A 55 11.24 -25.79 -15.93
CA LEU A 55 11.97 -26.49 -14.87
C LEU A 55 13.14 -27.29 -15.45
N GLU A 56 14.29 -27.21 -14.78
CA GLU A 56 15.40 -28.13 -14.94
C GLU A 56 15.21 -29.33 -14.00
N LYS A 57 15.65 -30.50 -14.47
CA LYS A 57 15.58 -31.76 -13.76
C LYS A 57 16.99 -32.25 -13.47
N SER A 58 17.27 -32.55 -12.21
CA SER A 58 18.54 -33.15 -11.78
C SER A 58 18.29 -34.40 -10.94
N ILE A 59 19.24 -35.35 -10.99
CA ILE A 59 19.18 -36.58 -10.21
C ILE A 59 20.24 -36.47 -9.13
N ASN A 60 19.84 -36.69 -7.87
CA ASN A 60 20.76 -36.77 -6.75
C ASN A 60 20.41 -38.03 -5.94
N GLY A 61 21.30 -39.02 -6.00
CA GLY A 61 21.04 -40.37 -5.51
C GLY A 61 19.80 -40.97 -6.17
N ASN A 62 18.86 -41.44 -5.34
CA ASN A 62 17.62 -42.07 -5.81
C ASN A 62 16.45 -41.07 -5.96
N ARG A 63 16.72 -39.76 -5.94
CA ARG A 63 15.69 -38.72 -5.99
C ARG A 63 15.87 -37.81 -7.19
N ILE A 64 14.74 -37.44 -7.78
CA ILE A 64 14.65 -36.46 -8.85
C ILE A 64 14.30 -35.12 -8.21
N TYR A 65 15.13 -34.12 -8.46
CA TYR A 65 14.94 -32.74 -8.06
C TYR A 65 14.57 -31.89 -9.26
N TYR A 66 13.72 -30.91 -9.02
CA TYR A 66 13.34 -29.89 -9.98
C TYR A 66 13.80 -28.53 -9.48
N LYS A 67 14.29 -27.69 -10.38
CA LYS A 67 14.68 -26.29 -10.12
C LYS A 67 14.13 -25.41 -11.23
N VAL A 68 13.83 -24.15 -10.94
CA VAL A 68 13.43 -23.22 -11.99
C VAL A 68 14.62 -22.93 -12.93
N ASN A 69 14.37 -23.01 -14.23
CA ASN A 69 15.29 -22.53 -15.24
C ASN A 69 15.13 -21.02 -15.36
N ARG A 70 16.12 -20.24 -14.91
CA ARG A 70 16.03 -18.77 -14.96
C ARG A 70 16.33 -18.21 -16.35
N ASN A 71 16.88 -19.02 -17.24
CA ASN A 71 17.23 -18.62 -18.60
C ASN A 71 16.06 -18.74 -19.57
N THR A 72 14.89 -19.20 -19.13
CA THR A 72 13.70 -19.27 -19.99
C THR A 72 13.11 -17.87 -20.21
N PRO A 73 12.75 -17.48 -21.45
CA PRO A 73 12.24 -16.14 -21.76
C PRO A 73 11.01 -15.73 -20.93
N ILE A 74 10.16 -16.71 -20.60
CA ILE A 74 8.90 -16.47 -19.87
C ILE A 74 9.09 -16.33 -18.36
N PHE A 75 10.30 -16.52 -17.83
CA PHE A 75 10.54 -16.57 -16.39
C PHE A 75 10.16 -15.26 -15.71
N GLU A 76 10.72 -14.14 -16.17
CA GLU A 76 10.50 -12.84 -15.53
C GLU A 76 9.06 -12.37 -15.68
N ASP A 77 8.40 -12.66 -16.81
CA ASP A 77 6.99 -12.31 -17.01
C ASP A 77 6.08 -13.09 -16.06
N LEU A 78 6.24 -14.41 -15.98
CA LEU A 78 5.45 -15.25 -15.07
C LEU A 78 5.71 -14.85 -13.62
N LYS A 79 6.95 -14.57 -13.28
CA LYS A 79 7.31 -14.06 -11.96
C LYS A 79 6.57 -12.77 -11.66
N ASN A 80 6.65 -11.77 -12.53
CA ASN A 80 5.95 -10.50 -12.35
C ASN A 80 4.43 -10.66 -12.20
N ILE A 81 3.82 -11.53 -13.00
CA ILE A 81 2.38 -11.84 -12.89
C ILE A 81 2.06 -12.41 -11.51
N PHE A 82 2.78 -13.45 -11.09
CA PHE A 82 2.55 -14.09 -9.80
C PHE A 82 2.80 -13.13 -8.64
N PHE A 83 3.89 -12.37 -8.69
CA PHE A 83 4.25 -11.39 -7.67
C PHE A 83 3.20 -10.29 -7.52
N LYS A 84 2.72 -9.69 -8.62
CA LYS A 84 1.65 -8.68 -8.58
C LYS A 84 0.31 -9.25 -8.12
N SER A 85 0.03 -10.51 -8.45
CA SER A 85 -1.25 -11.14 -8.17
C SER A 85 -1.41 -11.70 -6.75
N VAL A 86 -0.31 -11.99 -6.05
CA VAL A 86 -0.33 -12.64 -4.73
C VAL A 86 -0.55 -11.66 -3.59
N GLY A 87 -0.42 -10.35 -3.82
CA GLY A 87 -0.70 -9.33 -2.79
C GLY A 87 0.15 -9.54 -1.54
N ILE A 88 1.49 -9.58 -1.70
CA ILE A 88 2.42 -9.84 -0.58
C ILE A 88 2.22 -8.81 0.55
N ALA A 89 1.94 -7.56 0.19
CA ALA A 89 1.66 -6.52 1.17
C ALA A 89 0.37 -6.82 1.94
N GLU A 90 -0.69 -7.26 1.28
CA GLU A 90 -1.97 -7.66 1.88
C GLU A 90 -1.81 -8.88 2.78
N ALA A 91 -1.14 -9.93 2.30
CA ALA A 91 -0.87 -11.14 3.08
C ALA A 91 -0.04 -10.83 4.34
N LEU A 92 0.94 -9.94 4.24
CA LEU A 92 1.69 -9.47 5.42
C LEU A 92 0.82 -8.62 6.34
N LYS A 93 -0.02 -7.74 5.79
CA LYS A 93 -0.93 -6.86 6.54
C LYS A 93 -1.92 -7.64 7.39
N GLU A 94 -2.47 -8.74 6.87
CA GLU A 94 -3.38 -9.61 7.62
C GLU A 94 -2.72 -10.25 8.84
N ASN A 95 -1.41 -10.52 8.75
CA ASN A 95 -0.67 -11.14 9.85
C ASN A 95 -0.06 -10.10 10.82
N LEU A 96 0.31 -8.90 10.36
CA LEU A 96 1.03 -7.88 11.13
C LEU A 96 0.14 -6.93 11.94
N GLN A 97 -1.10 -7.29 12.28
CA GLN A 97 -2.06 -6.41 12.97
C GLN A 97 -1.78 -6.15 14.47
N ASP A 98 -0.56 -6.36 14.95
CA ASP A 98 -0.22 -6.10 16.36
C ASP A 98 -0.12 -4.59 16.61
N LYS A 99 -0.81 -4.09 17.64
CA LYS A 99 -0.83 -2.66 18.01
C LYS A 99 0.54 -2.11 18.41
N LYS A 100 1.50 -2.99 18.71
CA LYS A 100 2.89 -2.62 19.02
C LYS A 100 3.72 -2.27 17.78
N ILE A 101 3.20 -2.53 16.59
CA ILE A 101 3.83 -2.16 15.32
C ILE A 101 3.22 -0.83 14.87
N GLU A 102 4.05 0.22 14.83
CA GLU A 102 3.61 1.55 14.42
C GLU A 102 3.76 1.72 12.91
N ILE A 103 4.91 1.30 12.35
CA ILE A 103 5.19 1.37 10.93
C ILE A 103 5.80 0.05 10.46
N ALA A 104 5.31 -0.46 9.33
CA ALA A 104 5.91 -1.62 8.67
C ALA A 104 5.90 -1.44 7.16
N PHE A 105 7.05 -1.67 6.52
CA PHE A 105 7.17 -1.57 5.07
C PHE A 105 8.20 -2.53 4.52
N ILE A 106 7.99 -2.96 3.28
CA ILE A 106 8.97 -3.74 2.53
C ILE A 106 9.94 -2.77 1.86
N TYR A 107 11.24 -3.05 1.96
CA TYR A 107 12.30 -2.25 1.35
C TYR A 107 13.23 -3.12 0.49
N GLY A 108 14.27 -2.50 -0.06
CA GLY A 108 15.26 -3.19 -0.88
C GLY A 108 14.75 -3.53 -2.28
N SER A 109 15.36 -4.55 -2.87
CA SER A 109 15.14 -4.97 -4.27
C SER A 109 13.68 -5.29 -4.62
N TYR A 110 12.85 -5.67 -3.64
CA TYR A 110 11.41 -5.86 -3.85
C TYR A 110 10.69 -4.53 -4.10
N ALA A 111 11.02 -3.49 -3.34
CA ALA A 111 10.32 -2.22 -3.40
C ALA A 111 10.85 -1.29 -4.51
N SER A 112 12.12 -1.39 -4.88
CA SER A 112 12.74 -0.59 -5.96
C SER A 112 12.26 -0.98 -7.37
N GLY A 113 11.75 -2.20 -7.54
CA GLY A 113 11.31 -2.73 -8.84
C GLY A 113 12.43 -2.91 -9.86
N GLN A 114 13.70 -2.80 -9.43
CA GLN A 114 14.90 -2.98 -10.24
C GLN A 114 15.67 -4.20 -9.71
N GLU A 115 15.63 -5.27 -10.52
CA GLU A 115 16.48 -6.46 -10.52
C GLU A 115 17.19 -6.87 -9.21
N SER A 116 16.48 -7.61 -8.38
CA SER A 116 16.62 -9.08 -8.37
C SER A 116 15.43 -9.61 -7.59
N LEU A 117 14.37 -10.01 -8.29
CA LEU A 117 13.19 -10.65 -7.69
C LEU A 117 13.52 -12.05 -7.07
N LEU A 118 14.81 -12.33 -6.85
CA LEU A 118 15.43 -13.52 -6.26
C LEU A 118 15.58 -13.41 -4.74
N SER A 119 15.55 -12.19 -4.20
CA SER A 119 15.87 -11.85 -2.81
C SER A 119 14.81 -12.30 -1.82
N ASP A 120 15.16 -12.35 -0.54
CA ASP A 120 14.19 -12.53 0.53
C ASP A 120 13.23 -11.32 0.60
N ILE A 121 12.10 -11.45 1.30
CA ILE A 121 11.29 -10.27 1.60
C ILE A 121 11.97 -9.53 2.76
N ASP A 122 12.54 -8.37 2.47
CA ASP A 122 13.16 -7.50 3.49
C ASP A 122 12.10 -6.57 4.10
N LEU A 123 11.72 -6.88 5.34
CA LEU A 123 10.68 -6.18 6.08
C LEU A 123 11.31 -5.26 7.13
N MET A 124 10.97 -3.98 7.08
CA MET A 124 11.30 -3.03 8.15
C MET A 124 10.11 -2.96 9.10
N ILE A 125 10.37 -3.05 10.39
CA ILE A 125 9.38 -2.86 11.45
C ILE A 125 9.87 -1.81 12.43
N ILE A 126 9.02 -0.82 12.70
CA ILE A 126 9.25 0.22 13.68
C ILE A 126 8.13 0.12 14.73
N GLY A 127 8.51 -0.07 15.99
CA GLY A 127 7.58 -0.19 17.11
C GLY A 127 8.18 -0.94 18.30
N ASP A 128 7.38 -1.08 19.37
CA ASP A 128 7.76 -1.76 20.61
C ASP A 128 7.41 -3.25 20.61
N ILE A 129 7.93 -3.97 19.60
CA ILE A 129 7.72 -5.42 19.44
C ILE A 129 9.03 -6.19 19.59
N SER A 130 8.99 -7.28 20.36
CA SER A 130 10.16 -8.14 20.50
C SER A 130 10.36 -9.04 19.28
N SER A 131 11.61 -9.35 18.95
CA SER A 131 11.97 -10.25 17.84
C SER A 131 11.31 -11.64 17.97
N LYS A 132 11.09 -12.13 19.19
CA LYS A 132 10.44 -13.43 19.46
C LYS A 132 8.96 -13.40 19.10
N GLN A 133 8.23 -12.35 19.49
CA GLN A 133 6.82 -12.18 19.14
C GLN A 133 6.65 -12.03 17.64
N LEU A 134 7.49 -11.21 17.01
CA LEU A 134 7.45 -11.00 15.57
C LEU A 134 7.71 -12.28 14.78
N SER A 135 8.68 -13.09 15.19
CA SER A 135 8.96 -14.38 14.56
C SER A 135 7.74 -15.32 14.58
N GLY A 136 6.98 -15.34 15.69
CA GLY A 136 5.75 -16.11 15.81
C GLY A 136 4.64 -15.62 14.86
N ILE A 137 4.47 -14.30 14.74
CA ILE A 137 3.51 -13.68 13.83
C ILE A 137 3.87 -13.99 12.36
N LEU A 138 5.14 -13.81 12.02
CA LEU A 138 5.63 -14.02 10.66
C LEU A 138 5.72 -15.50 10.26
N ALA A 139 5.74 -16.45 11.21
CA ALA A 139 5.79 -17.88 10.88
C ALA A 139 4.61 -18.32 10.00
N LYS A 140 3.42 -17.78 10.26
CA LYS A 140 2.22 -18.06 9.44
C LYS A 140 2.38 -17.44 8.05
N ALA A 141 2.80 -16.18 7.98
CA ALA A 141 3.05 -15.48 6.72
C ALA A 141 4.14 -16.15 5.87
N LYS A 142 5.26 -16.59 6.47
CA LYS A 142 6.32 -17.36 5.80
C LYS A 142 5.78 -18.63 5.15
N LYS A 143 4.93 -19.37 5.88
CA LYS A 143 4.32 -20.61 5.39
C LYS A 143 3.34 -20.37 4.25
N GLU A 144 2.57 -19.30 4.33
CA GLU A 144 1.58 -18.93 3.32
C GLU A 144 2.23 -18.38 2.04
N LEU A 145 3.23 -17.50 2.21
CA LEU A 145 3.97 -16.92 1.10
C LEU A 145 4.99 -17.91 0.51
N MET A 146 5.30 -18.99 1.23
CA MET A 146 6.34 -19.96 0.89
C MET A 146 7.67 -19.28 0.57
N ARG A 147 8.08 -18.30 1.38
CA ARG A 147 9.29 -17.52 1.15
C ARG A 147 9.93 -17.13 2.48
N GLU A 148 11.24 -16.97 2.47
CA GLU A 148 11.92 -16.36 3.61
C GLU A 148 11.56 -14.87 3.70
N ILE A 149 11.33 -14.45 4.95
CA ILE A 149 11.06 -13.06 5.31
C ILE A 149 12.17 -12.69 6.29
N ASN A 150 13.06 -11.81 5.84
CA ASN A 150 14.07 -11.17 6.67
C ASN A 150 13.47 -9.91 7.25
N TYR A 151 13.79 -9.61 8.50
CA TYR A 151 13.24 -8.43 9.14
C TYR A 151 14.27 -7.69 9.98
N ALA A 152 14.17 -6.37 9.96
CA ALA A 152 14.87 -5.49 10.88
C ALA A 152 13.82 -4.81 11.76
N VAL A 153 14.05 -4.82 13.08
CA VAL A 153 13.14 -4.23 14.07
C VAL A 153 13.87 -3.12 14.79
N PHE A 154 13.23 -1.95 14.87
CA PHE A 154 13.73 -0.79 15.61
C PHE A 154 12.61 -0.21 16.46
N SER A 155 12.95 0.34 17.63
CA SER A 155 12.04 1.29 18.27
C SER A 155 12.02 2.60 17.48
N LEU A 156 10.97 3.40 17.63
CA LEU A 156 10.89 4.71 16.98
C LEU A 156 12.12 5.59 17.31
N ASN A 157 12.51 5.62 18.59
CA ASN A 157 13.67 6.39 19.07
C ASN A 157 14.99 5.90 18.46
N GLU A 158 15.18 4.58 18.35
CA GLU A 158 16.38 4.01 17.75
C GLU A 158 16.46 4.32 16.25
N PHE A 159 15.34 4.21 15.54
CA PHE A 159 15.26 4.51 14.12
C PHE A 159 15.61 5.97 13.83
N ILE A 160 15.00 6.91 14.57
CA ILE A 160 15.27 8.35 14.45
C ILE A 160 16.74 8.65 14.80
N GLY A 161 17.25 8.07 15.88
CA GLY A 161 18.64 8.25 16.30
C GLY A 161 19.64 7.79 15.23
N LYS A 162 19.41 6.63 14.62
CA LYS A 162 20.27 6.09 13.54
C LYS A 162 20.16 6.90 12.25
N ALA A 163 18.96 7.38 11.91
CA ALA A 163 18.76 8.28 10.78
C ALA A 163 19.53 9.60 10.98
N ALA A 164 19.49 10.19 12.17
CA ALA A 164 20.22 11.41 12.51
C ALA A 164 21.75 11.23 12.46
N GLN A 165 22.24 10.06 12.87
CA GLN A 165 23.66 9.69 12.80
C GLN A 165 24.14 9.33 11.39
N LYS A 166 23.27 9.42 10.38
CA LYS A 166 23.53 9.06 8.99
C LYS A 166 24.03 7.61 8.82
N ASP A 167 23.48 6.70 9.61
CA ASP A 167 23.77 5.27 9.46
C ASP A 167 23.60 4.82 7.99
N HIS A 168 24.58 4.07 7.49
CA HIS A 168 24.64 3.70 6.07
C HIS A 168 23.44 2.84 5.65
N PHE A 169 23.00 1.93 6.51
CA PHE A 169 21.88 1.04 6.24
C PHE A 169 20.56 1.80 6.25
N ILE A 170 20.27 2.56 7.32
CA ILE A 170 19.01 3.34 7.41
C ILE A 170 18.90 4.35 6.26
N ASN A 171 20.00 5.03 5.90
CA ASN A 171 20.00 5.95 4.77
C ASN A 171 19.74 5.27 3.42
N SER A 172 20.27 4.07 3.20
CA SER A 172 19.96 3.28 1.99
C SER A 172 18.46 2.97 1.94
N VAL A 173 17.91 2.46 3.04
CA VAL A 173 16.48 2.13 3.15
C VAL A 173 15.60 3.37 2.92
N LEU A 174 15.99 4.52 3.46
CA LEU A 174 15.25 5.78 3.30
C LEU A 174 15.30 6.31 1.86
N LYS A 175 16.36 6.08 1.10
CA LYS A 175 16.48 6.48 -0.31
C LYS A 175 15.71 5.57 -1.26
N ASP A 176 15.67 4.28 -0.96
CA ASP A 176 14.99 3.30 -1.80
C ASP A 176 13.47 3.47 -1.77
N LYS A 177 12.81 3.01 -2.84
CA LYS A 177 11.34 2.89 -2.84
C LYS A 177 10.90 1.94 -1.72
N LYS A 178 9.71 2.17 -1.18
CA LYS A 178 9.13 1.41 -0.07
C LYS A 178 7.72 1.01 -0.43
N ILE A 179 7.33 -0.20 -0.04
CA ILE A 179 5.94 -0.65 -0.12
C ILE A 179 5.42 -0.74 1.31
N PHE A 180 4.61 0.24 1.70
CA PHE A 180 4.06 0.33 3.05
C PHE A 180 2.96 -0.72 3.27
N ILE A 181 3.04 -1.41 4.40
CA ILE A 181 2.06 -2.39 4.89
C ILE A 181 1.22 -1.73 6.00
N ILE A 182 1.91 -1.07 6.92
CA ILE A 182 1.35 -0.29 8.04
C ILE A 182 2.05 1.07 8.07
N GLY A 183 1.25 2.12 8.25
CA GLY A 183 1.69 3.51 8.23
C GLY A 183 1.99 4.04 6.82
N SER A 184 2.65 5.20 6.77
CA SER A 184 2.92 5.93 5.53
C SER A 184 4.32 6.54 5.51
N ASN A 185 4.74 7.03 4.34
CA ASN A 185 6.01 7.72 4.19
C ASN A 185 6.05 9.05 4.96
N ASP A 186 4.89 9.67 5.20
CA ASP A 186 4.78 10.93 5.94
C ASP A 186 4.95 10.71 7.44
N GLU A 187 4.33 9.64 7.96
CA GLU A 187 4.56 9.16 9.32
C GLU A 187 6.02 8.76 9.55
N LEU A 188 6.65 8.10 8.58
CA LEU A 188 8.06 7.71 8.65
C LEU A 188 9.02 8.91 8.68
N LYS A 189 8.67 10.01 8.00
CA LYS A 189 9.47 11.24 7.99
C LYS A 189 9.24 12.11 9.23
N GLY A 190 8.29 11.75 10.09
CA GLY A 190 7.89 12.60 11.21
C GLY A 190 7.31 13.93 10.74
N SER A 191 6.73 13.97 9.54
CA SER A 191 6.09 15.17 9.01
C SER A 191 4.88 15.48 9.89
N ASN A 192 5.04 16.39 10.85
CA ASN A 192 3.89 17.05 11.47
C ASN A 192 3.00 17.56 10.34
N ILE A 193 1.71 17.22 10.37
CA ILE A 193 0.73 17.80 9.46
C ILE A 193 0.68 19.29 9.80
N GLU A 194 1.35 20.10 8.98
CA GLU A 194 1.38 21.56 9.12
C GLU A 194 0.27 22.15 8.25
N VAL A 195 -0.72 22.77 8.90
CA VAL A 195 -1.80 23.48 8.19
C VAL A 195 -1.21 24.77 7.62
N ILE A 196 -0.77 24.71 6.36
CA ILE A 196 -0.14 25.84 5.65
C ILE A 196 -1.11 27.00 5.38
N ALA A 197 -2.40 26.71 5.28
CA ALA A 197 -3.45 27.70 5.07
C ALA A 197 -4.79 27.12 5.52
N ARG A 198 -5.62 27.96 6.15
CA ARG A 198 -7.05 27.71 6.32
C ARG A 198 -7.79 28.67 5.41
N ASN A 199 -8.80 28.15 4.72
CA ASN A 199 -9.78 28.99 4.06
C ASN A 199 -10.76 29.45 5.15
N ASP A 200 -10.36 30.44 5.95
CA ASP A 200 -11.24 31.07 6.93
C ASP A 200 -12.08 32.14 6.23
N GLN A 201 -13.39 32.15 6.47
CA GLN A 201 -14.29 33.10 5.82
C GLN A 201 -13.97 34.53 6.30
N PRO A 202 -13.67 35.48 5.40
CA PRO A 202 -13.46 36.85 5.82
C PRO A 202 -14.76 37.43 6.40
N PRO A 203 -14.70 38.28 7.43
CA PRO A 203 -15.89 38.94 7.95
C PRO A 203 -16.45 39.89 6.89
N ILE A 204 -17.65 39.58 6.41
CA ILE A 204 -18.36 40.44 5.46
C ILE A 204 -19.33 41.29 6.26
N ILE A 205 -19.20 42.62 6.14
CA ILE A 205 -20.02 43.59 6.87
C ILE A 205 -21.29 43.88 6.07
N CYS A 206 -22.42 44.03 6.77
CA CYS A 206 -23.68 44.45 6.16
C CYS A 206 -23.53 45.85 5.53
N SER A 207 -24.13 46.05 4.35
CA SER A 207 -24.09 47.33 3.64
C SER A 207 -24.84 48.46 4.37
N TYR A 208 -25.67 48.15 5.37
CA TYR A 208 -26.54 49.10 6.05
C TYR A 208 -26.28 49.23 7.57
N CYS A 209 -25.41 48.40 8.15
CA CYS A 209 -25.02 48.47 9.56
C CYS A 209 -23.70 47.73 9.83
N ASP A 210 -23.17 47.84 11.05
CA ASP A 210 -21.88 47.23 11.44
C ASP A 210 -21.95 45.74 11.83
N LYS A 211 -23.07 45.06 11.56
CA LYS A 211 -23.20 43.62 11.83
C LYS A 211 -22.66 42.78 10.67
N LEU A 212 -22.27 41.54 10.97
CA LEU A 212 -21.88 40.56 9.94
C LEU A 212 -23.07 40.25 9.03
N ALA A 213 -22.81 40.21 7.73
CA ALA A 213 -23.75 39.79 6.72
C ALA A 213 -23.90 38.27 6.73
N THR A 214 -25.14 37.82 6.80
CA THR A 214 -25.53 36.40 6.71
C THR A 214 -26.13 36.09 5.34
N LYS A 215 -26.60 37.11 4.64
CA LYS A 215 -27.26 37.01 3.33
C LYS A 215 -26.67 38.01 2.33
N ILE A 216 -26.80 37.67 1.05
CA ILE A 216 -26.46 38.52 -0.09
C ILE A 216 -27.67 38.61 -1.02
N CYS A 217 -28.11 39.84 -1.31
CA CYS A 217 -29.14 40.12 -2.29
C CYS A 217 -28.53 40.09 -3.69
N THR A 218 -28.97 39.16 -4.52
CA THR A 218 -28.45 38.95 -5.88
C THR A 218 -28.76 40.10 -6.84
N GLU A 219 -29.81 40.88 -6.54
CA GLU A 219 -30.20 42.06 -7.31
C GLU A 219 -29.34 43.29 -6.97
N CYS A 220 -29.17 43.57 -5.67
CA CYS A 220 -28.38 44.69 -5.17
C CYS A 220 -26.87 44.43 -5.10
N LEU A 221 -26.43 43.20 -5.36
CA LEU A 221 -25.00 42.85 -5.40
C LEU A 221 -24.22 43.74 -6.37
N TRP A 222 -24.79 44.00 -7.55
CA TRP A 222 -24.15 44.77 -8.61
C TRP A 222 -24.00 46.27 -8.29
N SER A 223 -24.80 46.79 -7.34
CA SER A 223 -24.69 48.18 -6.87
C SER A 223 -23.81 48.32 -5.63
N GLY A 224 -23.23 47.23 -5.11
CA GLY A 224 -22.43 47.24 -3.89
C GLY A 224 -23.23 47.31 -2.58
N GLU A 225 -24.56 47.26 -2.66
CA GLU A 225 -25.46 47.32 -1.50
C GLU A 225 -26.11 45.97 -1.14
N GLY A 226 -25.57 44.87 -1.69
CA GLY A 226 -26.17 43.55 -1.58
C GLY A 226 -25.94 42.81 -0.26
N TRP A 227 -25.02 43.24 0.61
CA TRP A 227 -24.66 42.49 1.81
C TRP A 227 -25.60 42.81 2.97
N LEU A 228 -26.27 41.80 3.53
CA LEU A 228 -27.35 41.98 4.50
C LEU A 228 -27.14 41.08 5.73
N CYS A 229 -27.26 41.66 6.92
CA CYS A 229 -27.49 40.90 8.15
C CYS A 229 -28.97 40.48 8.25
N ASP A 230 -29.29 39.55 9.15
CA ASP A 230 -30.66 39.04 9.31
C ASP A 230 -31.70 40.11 9.65
N ASP A 231 -31.30 41.20 10.32
CA ASP A 231 -32.20 42.31 10.65
C ASP A 231 -32.45 43.23 9.45
N CYS A 232 -31.38 43.61 8.73
CA CYS A 232 -31.50 44.46 7.55
C CYS A 232 -32.19 43.75 6.39
N ALA A 233 -32.05 42.43 6.28
CA ALA A 233 -32.74 41.64 5.26
C ALA A 233 -34.27 41.73 5.35
N LYS A 234 -34.85 41.81 6.56
CA LYS A 234 -36.31 41.88 6.76
C LYS A 234 -36.95 43.16 6.22
N ASN A 235 -36.19 44.26 6.24
CA ASN A 235 -36.65 45.58 5.81
C ASN A 235 -36.08 45.98 4.45
N HIS A 236 -35.35 45.07 3.79
CA HIS A 236 -34.77 45.32 2.47
C HIS A 236 -35.86 45.26 1.40
N LYS A 237 -35.73 46.08 0.35
CA LYS A 237 -36.80 46.28 -0.64
C LYS A 237 -37.01 45.07 -1.57
N CYS A 238 -35.97 44.28 -1.82
CA CYS A 238 -36.05 43.11 -2.68
C CYS A 238 -36.71 41.91 -1.95
N SER A 239 -37.33 41.02 -2.73
CA SER A 239 -37.98 39.80 -2.22
C SER A 239 -36.98 38.88 -1.52
N GLU A 240 -37.43 38.12 -0.52
CA GLU A 240 -36.62 37.10 0.16
C GLU A 240 -36.08 36.03 -0.78
N GLU A 241 -36.77 35.77 -1.90
CA GLU A 241 -36.33 34.85 -2.96
C GLU A 241 -35.02 35.30 -3.63
N MET A 242 -34.68 36.58 -3.53
CA MET A 242 -33.45 37.15 -4.09
C MET A 242 -32.24 37.02 -3.15
N PHE A 243 -32.43 36.48 -1.94
CA PHE A 243 -31.38 36.35 -0.94
C PHE A 243 -30.72 34.98 -1.01
N LEU A 244 -29.40 34.98 -1.09
CA LEU A 244 -28.58 33.79 -0.93
C LEU A 244 -27.78 33.86 0.38
N PRO A 245 -27.43 32.72 0.99
CA PRO A 245 -26.56 32.72 2.16
C PRO A 245 -25.15 33.17 1.80
N VAL A 246 -24.50 33.86 2.74
CA VAL A 246 -23.10 34.23 2.64
C VAL A 246 -22.24 33.00 2.93
N VAL A 247 -21.58 32.46 1.91
CA VAL A 247 -20.72 31.27 2.03
C VAL A 247 -19.24 31.62 1.82
N ASN A 248 -18.34 30.74 2.23
CA ASN A 248 -16.91 30.93 2.05
C ASN A 248 -16.46 30.51 0.64
N SER A 249 -16.94 31.24 -0.36
CA SER A 249 -16.71 30.97 -1.78
C SER A 249 -16.43 32.26 -2.55
N PRO A 250 -15.50 32.25 -3.53
CA PRO A 250 -15.34 33.35 -4.48
C PRO A 250 -16.59 33.61 -5.34
N ARG A 251 -17.55 32.67 -5.36
CA ARG A 251 -18.82 32.78 -6.12
C ARG A 251 -20.04 33.08 -5.24
N THR A 252 -19.83 33.50 -3.99
CA THR A 252 -20.94 33.92 -3.11
C THR A 252 -21.80 34.97 -3.81
N GLY A 253 -23.13 34.75 -3.82
CA GLY A 253 -24.09 35.61 -4.50
C GLY A 253 -24.35 35.31 -5.98
N ILE A 254 -23.69 34.29 -6.57
CA ILE A 254 -23.92 33.87 -7.97
C ILE A 254 -24.85 32.66 -8.05
N CYS A 255 -24.67 31.66 -7.17
CA CYS A 255 -25.57 30.52 -7.07
C CYS A 255 -25.80 30.10 -5.61
N GLY A 256 -26.96 29.53 -5.33
CA GLY A 256 -27.34 29.06 -3.98
C GLY A 256 -26.67 27.76 -3.53
N TYR A 257 -25.51 27.40 -4.11
CA TYR A 257 -24.80 26.19 -3.72
C TYR A 257 -24.10 26.41 -2.38
N THR A 258 -24.54 25.69 -1.35
CA THR A 258 -24.04 25.82 0.02
C THR A 258 -22.99 24.80 0.42
N GLY A 259 -22.54 23.93 -0.50
CA GLY A 259 -21.43 22.99 -0.27
C GLY A 259 -21.58 22.16 1.01
N TYR A 260 -22.62 21.33 1.08
CA TYR A 260 -22.79 20.32 2.12
C TYR A 260 -21.90 19.10 1.87
#